data_AF-A0A960AMA9-F1
#
_entry.id   AF-A0A960AMA9-F1
#
_cell.length_a   1.000
_cell.length_b   1.000
_cell.length_c   1.000
_cell.angle_alpha   90.00
_cell.angle_beta   90.00
_cell.angle_gamma   90.00
#
_symmetry.space_group_name_H-M   'P 1'
#
loop_
_entity.id
_entity.type
_entity.pdbx_description
1 polymer ?
#
loop_
_entity_poly.entity_id
_entity_poly.type
_entity_poly.pdbx_seq_one_letter_code
_entity_poly.pdbx_strand_id
1 'polypeptide(L)'
;MTSGQRAVLAAVAVNLMGVLALFLTGAMSVQIGREFGVTPASVGALASLFALSTSLGSAPLGRQVRRLGVRRSLWVATGTSCIALLLCAVSSSIVMLGAALLVGGLGNALGQPAGNALVAAQVRPARYG
;
A
#
# COMPACT_ATOMS: atom_id res chain seq x y z
N MET A 1 -8.33 26.01 0.90
CA MET A 1 -8.01 24.76 0.16
C MET A 1 -9.24 24.36 -0.65
N THR A 2 -9.11 24.17 -1.97
CA THR A 2 -10.25 23.74 -2.81
C THR A 2 -10.56 22.26 -2.58
N SER A 3 -11.79 21.83 -2.86
CA SER A 3 -12.23 20.43 -2.71
C SER A 3 -11.32 19.44 -3.47
N GLY A 4 -10.83 19.85 -4.65
CA GLY A 4 -9.86 19.08 -5.45
C GLY A 4 -8.49 18.93 -4.79
N GLN A 5 -7.96 19.97 -4.14
CA GLN A 5 -6.68 19.87 -3.41
C GLN A 5 -6.76 18.88 -2.24
N ARG A 6 -7.90 18.87 -1.52
CA ARG A 6 -8.13 17.91 -0.42
C ARG A 6 -8.21 16.47 -0.93
N ALA A 7 -8.82 16.25 -2.10
CA ALA A 7 -8.90 14.94 -2.73
C ALA A 7 -7.52 14.43 -3.19
N VAL A 8 -6.71 15.29 -3.82
CA VAL A 8 -5.35 14.95 -4.23
C VAL A 8 -4.48 14.63 -3.00
N LEU A 9 -4.52 15.47 -1.96
CA LEU A 9 -3.80 15.22 -0.72
C LEU A 9 -4.18 13.88 -0.07
N ALA A 10 -5.48 13.56 -0.01
CA ALA A 10 -5.94 12.29 0.52
C ALA A 10 -5.47 11.10 -0.32
N ALA A 11 -5.55 11.19 -1.65
CA ALA A 11 -5.09 10.13 -2.56
C ALA A 11 -3.58 9.90 -2.43
N VAL A 12 -2.79 10.98 -2.37
CA VAL A 12 -1.33 10.92 -2.19
C VAL A 12 -0.99 10.32 -0.82
N ALA A 13 -1.65 10.74 0.25
CA ALA A 13 -1.41 10.23 1.60
C ALA A 13 -1.71 8.73 1.71
N VAL A 14 -2.80 8.25 1.12
CA VAL A 14 -3.15 6.81 1.13
C VAL A 14 -2.16 5.99 0.33
N ASN A 15 -1.75 6.48 -0.85
CA ASN A 15 -0.72 5.81 -1.64
C ASN A 15 0.61 5.76 -0.91
N LEU A 16 1.05 6.87 -0.31
CA LEU A 16 2.28 6.92 0.49
C LEU A 16 2.23 5.92 1.65
N MET A 17 1.11 5.83 2.37
CA MET A 17 0.95 4.82 3.43
C MET A 17 0.99 3.38 2.92
N GLY A 18 0.45 3.12 1.72
CA GLY A 18 0.45 1.79 1.11
C GLY A 18 1.85 1.26 0.80
N VAL A 19 2.75 2.11 0.31
CA VAL A 19 4.15 1.73 0.02
C VAL A 19 5.09 1.88 1.21
N LEU A 20 4.71 2.63 2.26
CA LEU A 20 5.56 2.90 3.41
C LEU A 20 6.08 1.63 4.08
N ALA A 21 5.23 0.61 4.21
CA ALA A 21 5.60 -0.66 4.83
C ALA A 21 6.76 -1.34 4.08
N LEU A 22 6.71 -1.34 2.74
CA LEU A 22 7.77 -1.91 1.92
C LEU A 22 9.06 -1.08 2.00
N PHE A 23 8.95 0.25 1.86
CA PHE A 23 10.11 1.13 1.87
C PHE A 23 10.81 1.17 3.22
N LEU A 24 10.07 1.22 4.33
CA LEU A 24 10.63 1.15 5.68
C LEU A 24 11.30 -0.21 5.92
N THR A 25 10.68 -1.29 5.48
CA THR A 25 11.29 -2.63 5.57
C THR A 25 12.59 -2.70 4.77
N GLY A 26 12.61 -2.13 3.56
CA GLY A 26 13.82 -2.02 2.74
C GLY A 26 14.89 -1.14 3.38
N ALA A 27 14.52 0.03 3.91
CA ALA A 27 15.44 0.97 4.55
C ALA A 27 16.06 0.40 5.84
N MET A 28 15.27 -0.33 6.62
CA MET A 28 15.73 -0.99 7.85
C MET A 28 16.35 -2.36 7.60
N SER A 29 16.42 -2.83 6.34
CA SER A 29 16.92 -4.17 6.02
C SER A 29 18.34 -4.43 6.51
N VAL A 30 19.21 -3.41 6.54
CA VAL A 30 20.58 -3.50 7.07
C VAL A 30 20.57 -3.70 8.59
N GLN A 31 19.63 -3.07 9.30
CA GLN A 31 19.49 -3.18 10.76
C GLN A 31 18.85 -4.52 11.14
N ILE A 32 17.74 -4.88 10.47
CA ILE A 32 17.09 -6.20 10.62
C ILE A 32 18.05 -7.32 10.22
N GLY A 33 18.89 -7.12 9.20
CA GLY A 33 19.90 -8.08 8.75
C GLY A 33 21.00 -8.36 9.76
N ARG A 34 21.40 -7.36 10.55
CA ARG A 34 22.38 -7.55 11.63
C ARG A 34 21.80 -8.29 12.84
N GLU A 35 20.51 -8.19 13.08
CA GLU A 35 19.84 -8.77 14.25
C GLU A 35 19.23 -10.15 13.96
N PHE A 36 18.79 -10.41 12.73
CA PHE A 36 18.08 -11.63 12.32
C PHE A 36 18.76 -12.43 11.19
N GLY A 37 19.95 -12.03 10.73
CA GLY A 37 20.66 -12.74 9.65
C GLY A 37 20.01 -12.59 8.26
N VAL A 38 19.20 -11.54 8.08
CA VAL A 38 18.52 -11.23 6.80
C VAL A 38 19.55 -10.95 5.73
N THR A 39 19.49 -11.72 4.65
CA THR A 39 20.33 -11.57 3.46
C THR A 39 19.64 -10.67 2.43
N PRO A 40 20.38 -10.06 1.49
CA PRO A 40 19.79 -9.28 0.40
C PRO A 40 18.71 -10.06 -0.39
N ALA A 41 18.88 -11.39 -0.51
CA ALA A 41 17.92 -12.27 -1.14
C ALA A 41 16.56 -12.32 -0.43
N SER A 42 16.53 -12.26 0.92
CA SER A 42 15.27 -12.27 1.67
C SER A 42 14.52 -10.94 1.54
N VAL A 43 15.23 -9.81 1.47
CA VAL A 43 14.61 -8.51 1.17
C VAL A 43 13.99 -8.50 -0.23
N GLY A 44 14.69 -9.07 -1.21
CA GLY A 44 14.17 -9.26 -2.56
C GLY A 44 12.90 -10.12 -2.57
N ALA A 45 12.90 -11.24 -1.85
CA ALA A 45 11.74 -12.12 -1.74
C ALA A 45 10.53 -11.41 -1.11
N LEU A 46 10.74 -10.62 -0.04
CA LEU A 46 9.69 -9.83 0.60
C LEU A 46 9.11 -8.76 -0.34
N ALA A 47 9.96 -8.10 -1.13
CA ALA A 47 9.51 -7.15 -2.15
C ALA A 47 8.73 -7.84 -3.27
N SER A 48 9.16 -9.01 -3.73
CA SER A 48 8.42 -9.83 -4.69
C SER A 48 7.07 -10.27 -4.14
N LEU A 49 6.99 -10.64 -2.85
CA LEU A 49 5.76 -11.03 -2.18
C LEU A 49 4.76 -9.86 -2.12
N PHE A 50 5.24 -8.67 -1.78
CA PHE A 50 4.45 -7.45 -1.79
C PHE A 50 3.94 -7.12 -3.20
N ALA A 51 4.81 -7.23 -4.22
CA ALA A 51 4.45 -6.98 -5.61
C ALA A 51 3.44 -8.00 -6.14
N LEU A 52 3.62 -9.29 -5.83
CA LEU A 52 2.68 -10.36 -6.17
C LEU A 52 1.32 -10.12 -5.53
N SER A 53 1.29 -9.82 -4.23
CA SER A 53 0.05 -9.51 -3.50
C SER A 53 -0.65 -8.28 -4.10
N THR A 54 0.13 -7.25 -4.44
CA THR A 54 -0.41 -6.03 -5.05
C THR A 54 -1.01 -6.33 -6.44
N SER A 55 -0.29 -7.09 -7.28
CA SER A 55 -0.76 -7.47 -8.62
C SER A 55 -1.99 -8.37 -8.58
N LEU A 56 -1.98 -9.40 -7.71
CA LEU A 56 -3.11 -10.31 -7.54
C LEU A 56 -4.33 -9.63 -6.94
N GLY A 57 -4.12 -8.69 -6.01
CA GLY A 57 -5.20 -7.89 -5.41
C GLY A 57 -5.80 -6.88 -6.39
N SER A 58 -5.00 -6.30 -7.30
CA SER A 58 -5.44 -5.19 -8.15
C SER A 58 -6.61 -5.54 -9.07
N ALA A 59 -6.64 -6.76 -9.63
CA ALA A 59 -7.71 -7.21 -10.52
C ALA A 59 -9.09 -7.39 -9.83
N PRO A 60 -9.22 -8.19 -8.75
CA PRO A 60 -10.49 -8.35 -8.04
C PRO A 60 -10.87 -7.09 -7.24
N LEU A 61 -9.91 -6.44 -6.59
CA LEU A 61 -10.17 -5.28 -5.75
C LEU A 61 -10.51 -4.04 -6.59
N GLY A 62 -9.88 -3.84 -7.75
CA GLY A 62 -10.27 -2.79 -8.70
C GLY A 62 -11.71 -2.95 -9.21
N ARG A 63 -12.23 -4.18 -9.29
CA ARG A 63 -13.64 -4.46 -9.62
C ARG A 63 -14.56 -4.16 -8.43
N GLN A 64 -14.12 -4.43 -7.21
CA GLN A 64 -14.82 -4.11 -5.96
C GLN A 64 -14.89 -2.60 -5.67
N VAL A 65 -13.85 -1.82 -6.01
CA VAL A 65 -13.84 -0.36 -5.88
C VAL A 65 -15.01 0.28 -6.64
N ARG A 66 -15.34 -0.25 -7.83
CA ARG A 66 -16.49 0.20 -8.62
C ARG A 66 -17.84 -0.09 -7.95
N ARG A 67 -17.92 -1.08 -7.05
CA ARG A 67 -19.14 -1.47 -6.33
C ARG A 67 -19.26 -0.82 -4.95
N LEU A 68 -18.17 -0.70 -4.18
CA LEU A 68 -18.18 -0.10 -2.83
C LEU A 68 -18.14 1.42 -2.81
N GLY A 69 -17.72 2.04 -3.92
CA GLY A 69 -17.52 3.48 -4.01
C GLY A 69 -16.14 3.92 -3.49
N VAL A 70 -15.68 5.04 -4.04
CA VAL A 70 -14.31 5.55 -3.87
C VAL A 70 -13.97 5.85 -2.41
N ARG A 71 -14.87 6.53 -1.67
CA ARG A 71 -14.63 6.91 -0.26
C ARG A 71 -14.45 5.72 0.67
N ARG A 72 -15.29 4.67 0.55
CA ARG A 72 -15.19 3.47 1.41
C ARG A 72 -13.92 2.68 1.07
N SER A 73 -13.58 2.60 -0.21
CA SER A 73 -12.37 1.92 -0.67
C SER A 73 -11.09 2.58 -0.11
N LEU A 74 -11.05 3.92 -0.04
CA LEU A 74 -9.94 4.66 0.57
C LEU A 74 -9.82 4.38 2.08
N TRP A 75 -10.92 4.33 2.82
CA TRP A 75 -10.91 3.98 4.24
C TRP A 75 -10.45 2.56 4.48
N VAL A 76 -10.92 1.59 3.68
CA VAL A 76 -10.48 0.19 3.77
C VAL A 76 -8.99 0.09 3.43
N ALA A 77 -8.52 0.71 2.34
CA ALA A 77 -7.10 0.73 1.98
C ALA A 77 -6.23 1.28 3.12
N THR A 78 -6.65 2.41 3.70
CA THR A 78 -5.96 3.05 4.82
C THR A 78 -5.93 2.15 6.05
N GLY A 79 -7.06 1.53 6.41
CA GLY A 79 -7.15 0.60 7.52
C GLY A 79 -6.23 -0.61 7.33
N THR A 80 -6.25 -1.21 6.15
CA THR A 80 -5.39 -2.36 5.81
C THR A 80 -3.91 -1.98 5.85
N SER A 81 -3.53 -0.80 5.34
CA SER A 81 -2.15 -0.30 5.44
C SER A 81 -1.73 -0.04 6.88
N CYS A 82 -2.63 0.48 7.73
CA CYS A 82 -2.36 0.73 9.14
C CYS A 82 -2.15 -0.59 9.91
N ILE A 83 -2.98 -1.61 9.63
CA ILE A 83 -2.81 -2.96 10.19
C ILE A 83 -1.48 -3.57 9.72
N ALA A 84 -1.13 -3.43 8.44
CA ALA A 84 0.13 -3.93 7.91
C ALA A 84 1.34 -3.27 8.60
N LEU A 85 1.29 -1.96 8.83
CA LEU A 85 2.34 -1.25 9.56
C LEU A 85 2.45 -1.70 11.02
N LEU A 86 1.33 -1.89 11.71
CA LEU A 86 1.31 -2.42 13.07
C LEU A 86 1.90 -3.84 13.12
N LEU A 87 1.54 -4.69 12.15
CA LEU A 87 2.10 -6.04 12.03
C LEU A 87 3.61 -6.03 11.76
N CYS A 88 4.10 -5.11 10.93
CA CYS A 88 5.55 -4.89 10.74
C CYS A 88 6.23 -4.39 12.02
N ALA A 89 5.55 -3.61 12.86
CA ALA A 89 6.12 -3.10 14.10
C ALA A 89 6.28 -4.20 15.17
N VAL A 90 5.35 -5.16 15.22
CA VAL A 90 5.42 -6.29 16.17
C VAL A 90 6.13 -7.52 15.60
N SER A 91 6.54 -7.50 14.32
CA SER A 91 7.17 -8.65 13.69
C SER A 91 8.57 -8.90 14.24
N SER A 92 8.74 -10.06 14.87
CA SER A 92 10.01 -10.57 15.39
C SER A 92 10.67 -11.60 14.47
N SER A 93 10.15 -11.80 13.25
CA SER A 93 10.67 -12.78 12.29
C SER A 93 10.36 -12.38 10.85
N ILE A 94 11.24 -12.81 9.92
CA ILE A 94 11.07 -12.68 8.46
C ILE A 94 9.71 -13.19 7.99
N VAL A 95 9.19 -14.27 8.59
CA VAL A 95 7.92 -14.87 8.16
C VAL A 95 6.75 -13.97 8.54
N MET A 96 6.76 -13.41 9.75
CA MET A 96 5.77 -12.40 10.18
C MET A 96 5.86 -11.14 9.33
N LEU A 97 7.07 -10.69 9.02
CA LEU A 97 7.31 -9.52 8.17
C LEU A 97 6.77 -9.76 6.74
N GLY A 98 6.96 -10.96 6.20
CA GLY A 98 6.37 -11.38 4.92
C GLY A 98 4.85 -11.41 4.95
N ALA A 99 4.24 -11.94 6.01
CA ALA A 99 2.80 -11.91 6.19
C ALA A 99 2.26 -10.47 6.31
N ALA A 100 2.94 -9.59 7.06
CA ALA A 100 2.60 -8.18 7.18
C ALA A 100 2.68 -7.46 5.82
N LEU A 101 3.71 -7.74 5.02
CA LEU A 101 3.87 -7.19 3.67
C LEU A 101 2.85 -7.76 2.67
N LEU A 102 2.42 -9.01 2.82
CA LEU A 102 1.29 -9.53 2.04
C LEU A 102 0.02 -8.71 2.29
N VAL A 103 -0.30 -8.45 3.57
CA VAL A 103 -1.44 -7.62 3.96
C VAL A 103 -1.27 -6.18 3.46
N GLY A 104 -0.06 -5.62 3.57
CA GLY A 104 0.28 -4.30 3.05
C GLY A 104 0.10 -4.18 1.54
N GLY A 105 0.50 -5.21 0.78
CA GLY A 105 0.32 -5.28 -0.66
C GLY A 105 -1.16 -5.29 -1.07
N LEU A 106 -2.03 -5.96 -0.31
CA LEU A 106 -3.48 -5.91 -0.54
C LEU A 106 -4.06 -4.52 -0.26
N GLY A 107 -3.58 -3.84 0.79
CA GLY A 107 -3.94 -2.44 1.06
C GLY A 107 -3.53 -1.51 -0.08
N ASN A 108 -2.33 -1.70 -0.61
CA ASN A 108 -1.80 -0.92 -1.73
C ASN A 108 -2.56 -1.19 -3.04
N ALA A 109 -2.95 -2.44 -3.30
CA ALA A 109 -3.77 -2.83 -4.44
C ALA A 109 -5.15 -2.14 -4.47
N LEU A 110 -5.71 -1.83 -3.30
CA LEU A 110 -6.94 -1.06 -3.17
C LEU A 110 -6.68 0.45 -3.26
N GLY A 111 -5.61 0.92 -2.63
CA GLY A 111 -5.27 2.34 -2.51
C GLY A 111 -5.00 3.01 -3.85
N GLN A 112 -4.21 2.37 -4.71
CA GLN A 112 -3.82 2.89 -6.03
C GLN A 112 -5.04 3.19 -6.95
N PRO A 113 -5.93 2.23 -7.27
CA PRO A 113 -7.08 2.50 -8.13
C PRO A 113 -8.11 3.42 -7.47
N ALA A 114 -8.31 3.35 -6.14
CA ALA A 114 -9.25 4.24 -5.45
C ALA A 114 -8.75 5.69 -5.42
N GLY A 115 -7.46 5.91 -5.16
CA GLY A 115 -6.82 7.22 -5.21
C GLY A 115 -6.87 7.83 -6.61
N ASN A 116 -6.50 7.06 -7.63
CA ASN A 116 -6.55 7.51 -9.03
C ASN A 116 -7.98 7.83 -9.48
N ALA A 117 -8.97 7.01 -9.08
CA ALA A 117 -10.37 7.29 -9.36
C ALA A 117 -10.90 8.55 -8.63
N LEU A 118 -10.45 8.81 -7.40
CA LEU A 118 -10.82 10.03 -6.66
C LEU A 118 -10.29 11.28 -7.36
N VAL A 119 -9.03 11.25 -7.79
CA VAL A 119 -8.41 12.35 -8.53
C VAL A 119 -9.13 12.54 -9.87
N ALA A 120 -9.39 11.47 -10.62
CA ALA A 120 -10.09 11.53 -11.89
C ALA A 120 -11.53 12.07 -11.77
N ALA A 121 -12.23 11.77 -10.67
CA ALA A 121 -13.58 12.27 -10.42
C ALA A 121 -13.62 13.76 -10.01
N GLN A 122 -12.49 14.32 -9.53
CA GLN A 122 -12.41 15.69 -9.01
C GLN A 122 -11.62 16.64 -9.93
N VAL A 123 -10.82 16.11 -10.86
CA VAL A 123 -10.00 16.88 -11.80
C VAL A 123 -10.63 16.83 -13.20
N ARG A 124 -10.94 17.99 -13.77
CA ARG A 124 -11.55 18.11 -15.10
C ARG A 124 -10.65 17.48 -16.19
N PRO A 125 -11.23 16.88 -17.26
CA PRO A 125 -10.47 16.12 -18.26
C PRO A 125 -9.34 16.84 -19.01
N ALA A 126 -9.30 18.17 -18.98
CA ALA A 126 -8.30 18.98 -19.65
C ALA A 126 -6.90 18.98 -18.96
N ARG A 127 -6.65 18.10 -17.98
CA ARG A 127 -5.37 17.99 -17.27
C ARG A 127 -4.84 16.55 -17.15
N TYR A 128 -5.45 15.61 -17.86
CA TYR A 128 -4.81 14.31 -18.11
C TYR A 128 -3.76 14.58 -19.20
N GLY A 129 -2.55 14.97 -18.78
CA GLY A 129 -1.42 15.08 -19.71
C GLY A 129 -1.21 13.79 -20.50
#